data_AF-A0A924S5C0-F1
#
_entry.id   AF-A0A924S5C0-F1
#
_cell.length_a   1.000
_cell.length_b   1.000
_cell.length_c   1.000
_cell.angle_alpha   90.00
_cell.angle_beta   90.00
_cell.angle_gamma   90.00
#
_symmetry.space_group_name_H-M   'P 1'
#
loop_
_entity.id
_entity.type
_entity.pdbx_description
1 polymer ?
#
loop_
_entity_poly.entity_id
_entity_poly.type
_entity_poly.pdbx_seq_one_letter_code
_entity_poly.pdbx_strand_id
1 'polypeptide(L)'
;MTPALPDILRGNFMCLAIPAPPESQGEFMTGRVGVIALLSLLAAQEVERGTQARVWENNAIAAVLAEAGEVYGVQYAEVAAIGPIDPSLEALDRANAALRRGLIALHEAVENAGDLARHRTIVALYGEMAERRRLDLPPLPAR
;
A
#
# COMPACT_ATOMS: atom_id res chain seq x y z
N MET A 1 8.34 -0.64 14.62
CA MET A 1 6.93 -0.93 14.27
C MET A 1 6.37 0.26 13.53
N THR A 2 5.79 0.05 12.35
CA THR A 2 5.04 1.09 11.65
C THR A 2 3.64 1.15 12.26
N PRO A 3 3.18 2.30 12.77
CA PRO A 3 1.86 2.39 13.42
C PRO A 3 0.74 2.04 12.44
N ALA A 4 -0.25 1.29 12.92
CA ALA A 4 -1.43 1.01 12.12
C ALA A 4 -2.35 2.23 12.08
N LEU A 5 -3.27 2.27 11.11
CA LEU A 5 -4.22 3.38 10.97
C LEU A 5 -5.02 3.67 12.25
N PRO A 6 -5.51 2.66 13.00
CA PRO A 6 -6.19 2.91 14.27
C PRO A 6 -5.31 3.59 15.32
N ASP A 7 -4.00 3.30 15.31
CA ASP A 7 -3.05 3.92 16.25
C ASP A 7 -2.87 5.41 15.94
N ILE A 8 -2.78 5.76 14.66
CA ILE A 8 -2.68 7.15 14.19
C ILE A 8 -3.94 7.93 14.60
N LEU A 9 -5.13 7.39 14.31
CA LEU A 9 -6.39 8.05 14.63
C LEU A 9 -6.60 8.20 16.14
N ARG A 10 -6.21 7.20 16.93
CA ARG A 10 -6.24 7.29 18.40
C ARG A 10 -5.27 8.36 18.90
N GLY A 11 -4.06 8.43 18.34
CA GLY A 11 -3.08 9.47 18.67
C GLY A 11 -3.60 10.88 18.36
N ASN A 12 -4.21 11.07 17.18
CA ASN A 12 -4.86 12.31 16.79
C ASN A 12 -5.93 12.74 17.79
N PHE A 13 -6.80 11.81 18.19
CA PHE A 13 -7.83 12.07 19.19
C PHE A 13 -7.22 12.51 20.53
N MET A 14 -6.23 11.78 21.05
CA MET A 14 -5.58 12.11 22.32
C MET A 14 -4.91 13.49 22.30
N CYS A 15 -4.32 13.88 21.16
CA CYS A 15 -3.72 15.21 20.99
C CYS A 15 -4.75 16.36 21.03
N LEU A 16 -6.01 16.09 20.64
CA LEU A 16 -7.10 17.04 20.75
C LEU A 16 -7.75 17.03 22.13
N ALA A 17 -7.85 15.86 22.77
CA ALA A 17 -8.49 15.69 24.07
C ALA A 17 -7.68 16.31 25.22
N ILE A 18 -6.36 16.36 25.10
CA ILE A 18 -5.47 16.94 26.11
C ILE A 18 -5.13 18.39 25.71
N PRO A 19 -5.59 19.40 26.47
CA PRO A 19 -5.26 20.80 26.18
C PRO A 19 -3.75 21.02 26.29
N ALA A 20 -3.20 21.81 25.37
CA ALA A 20 -1.80 22.18 25.44
C ALA A 20 -1.55 23.14 26.62
N PRO A 21 -0.33 23.16 27.18
CA PRO A 21 0.06 24.17 28.14
C PRO A 21 -0.17 25.60 27.60
N PRO A 22 -0.54 26.59 28.43
CA PRO A 22 -0.81 27.96 28.00
C PRO A 22 0.33 28.60 27.20
N GLU A 23 1.58 28.28 27.54
CA GLU A 23 2.80 28.74 26.86
C GLU A 23 2.95 28.22 25.43
N SER A 24 2.25 27.15 25.07
CA SER A 24 2.29 26.52 23.75
C SER A 24 1.14 26.98 22.84
N GLN A 25 0.38 28.00 23.24
CA GLN A 25 -0.71 28.55 22.43
C GLN A 25 -0.20 29.38 21.23
N GLY A 26 -1.06 29.57 20.22
CA GLY A 26 -0.71 30.29 18.98
C GLY A 26 -0.20 29.37 17.88
N GLU A 27 0.95 29.69 17.28
CA GLU A 27 1.48 29.02 16.08
C GLU A 27 1.69 27.51 16.26
N PHE A 28 2.18 27.08 17.42
CA PHE A 28 2.36 25.66 17.72
C PHE A 28 1.02 24.91 17.71
N MET A 29 -0.02 25.50 18.28
CA MET A 29 -1.37 24.92 18.28
C MET A 29 -1.94 24.84 16.86
N THR A 30 -1.76 25.87 16.05
CA THR A 30 -2.14 25.87 14.63
C THR A 30 -1.41 24.77 13.86
N GLY A 31 -0.10 24.63 14.05
CA GLY A 31 0.70 23.58 13.42
C GLY A 31 0.26 22.18 13.85
N ARG A 32 0.00 21.99 15.15
CA ARG A 32 -0.50 20.71 15.71
C ARG A 32 -1.84 20.32 15.10
N VAL A 33 -2.79 21.24 15.03
CA VAL A 33 -4.10 21.01 14.40
C VAL A 33 -3.94 20.71 12.90
N GLY A 34 -3.04 21.42 12.21
CA GLY A 34 -2.73 21.17 10.80
C GLY A 34 -2.24 19.76 10.53
N VAL A 35 -1.31 19.24 11.34
CA VAL A 35 -0.81 17.85 11.23
C VAL A 35 -1.91 16.84 11.51
N ILE A 36 -2.75 17.07 12.53
CA ILE A 36 -3.88 16.19 12.86
C ILE A 36 -4.88 16.15 11.70
N ALA A 37 -5.19 17.29 11.10
CA ALA A 37 -6.09 17.38 9.95
C ALA A 37 -5.52 16.64 8.74
N LEU A 38 -4.22 16.84 8.44
CA LEU A 38 -3.51 16.12 7.38
C LEU A 38 -3.57 14.60 7.58
N LEU A 39 -3.16 14.11 8.75
CA LEU A 39 -3.16 12.68 9.06
C LEU A 39 -4.56 12.07 9.00
N SER A 40 -5.58 12.81 9.47
CA SER A 40 -6.98 12.38 9.39
C SER A 40 -7.47 12.28 7.94
N LEU A 41 -7.08 13.21 7.07
CA LEU A 41 -7.41 13.15 5.65
C LEU A 41 -6.73 11.96 4.95
N LEU A 42 -5.43 11.74 5.20
CA LEU A 42 -4.71 10.59 4.64
C LEU A 42 -5.32 9.27 5.13
N ALA A 43 -5.76 9.22 6.38
CA ALA A 43 -6.45 8.06 6.92
C ALA A 43 -7.80 7.80 6.24
N ALA A 44 -8.57 8.85 5.94
CA ALA A 44 -9.82 8.71 5.20
C ALA A 44 -9.58 8.12 3.80
N GLN A 45 -8.54 8.58 3.09
CA GLN A 45 -8.16 8.04 1.78
C GLN A 45 -7.76 6.56 1.86
N GLU A 46 -7.02 6.15 2.89
CA GLU A 46 -6.62 4.75 3.10
C GLU A 46 -7.84 3.86 3.38
N VAL A 47 -8.83 4.34 4.14
CA VAL A 47 -10.08 3.58 4.40
C VAL A 47 -10.90 3.41 3.13
N GLU A 48 -11.04 4.46 2.33
CA GLU A 48 -11.86 4.44 1.11
C GLU A 48 -11.24 3.59 0.00
N ARG A 49 -9.93 3.75 -0.24
CA ARG A 49 -9.24 3.17 -1.40
C ARG A 49 -8.33 2.00 -1.06
N GLY A 50 -7.81 1.91 0.16
CA GLY A 50 -6.72 0.99 0.52
C GLY A 50 -7.09 -0.49 0.38
N THR A 51 -8.29 -0.88 0.80
CA THR A 51 -8.76 -2.28 0.66
C THR A 51 -8.99 -2.65 -0.81
N GLN A 52 -9.61 -1.75 -1.60
CA GLN A 52 -9.84 -1.98 -3.02
C GLN A 52 -8.52 -2.10 -3.79
N ALA A 53 -7.54 -1.23 -3.48
CA ALA A 53 -6.21 -1.28 -4.06
C ALA A 53 -5.50 -2.61 -3.76
N ARG A 54 -5.61 -3.14 -2.53
CA ARG A 54 -5.04 -4.44 -2.15
C ARG A 54 -5.67 -5.63 -2.88
N VAL A 55 -7.00 -5.65 -2.99
CA VAL A 55 -7.71 -6.69 -3.74
C VAL A 55 -7.28 -6.66 -5.21
N TRP A 56 -7.30 -5.48 -5.82
CA TRP A 56 -6.86 -5.32 -7.19
C TRP A 56 -5.42 -5.79 -7.38
N GLU A 57 -4.51 -5.39 -6.48
CA GLU A 57 -3.10 -5.71 -6.59
C GLU A 57 -2.84 -7.21 -6.47
N ASN A 58 -3.47 -7.89 -5.52
CA ASN A 58 -3.34 -9.33 -5.38
C ASN A 58 -3.80 -10.05 -6.65
N ASN A 59 -4.92 -9.62 -7.24
CA ASN A 59 -5.43 -10.21 -8.47
C ASN A 59 -4.51 -9.92 -9.66
N ALA A 60 -3.98 -8.70 -9.78
CA ALA A 60 -3.08 -8.32 -10.87
C ALA A 60 -1.76 -9.09 -10.81
N ILE A 61 -1.16 -9.23 -9.63
CA ILE A 61 0.07 -10.02 -9.46
C ILE A 61 -0.20 -11.50 -9.73
N ALA A 62 -1.30 -12.05 -9.20
CA ALA A 62 -1.68 -13.44 -9.42
C ALA A 62 -1.85 -13.76 -10.92
N ALA A 63 -2.49 -12.85 -11.69
CA ALA A 63 -2.64 -13.02 -13.13
C ALA A 63 -1.28 -13.12 -13.86
N VAL A 64 -0.35 -12.19 -13.58
CA VAL A 64 0.99 -12.20 -14.18
C VAL A 64 1.77 -13.47 -13.82
N LEU A 65 1.65 -13.93 -12.58
CA LEU A 65 2.31 -15.17 -12.13
C LEU A 65 1.71 -16.42 -12.78
N ALA A 66 0.38 -16.48 -12.91
CA ALA A 66 -0.29 -17.60 -13.57
C ALA A 66 0.13 -17.73 -15.04
N GLU A 67 0.16 -16.62 -15.78
CA GLU A 67 0.62 -16.55 -17.17
C GLU A 67 2.12 -16.89 -17.34
N ALA A 68 2.91 -16.76 -16.28
CA ALA A 68 4.33 -17.13 -16.29
C ALA A 68 4.57 -18.62 -16.01
N GLY A 69 3.58 -19.32 -15.45
CA GLY A 69 3.71 -20.72 -15.06
C GLY A 69 4.13 -21.64 -16.22
N GLU A 70 3.61 -21.42 -17.42
CA GLU A 70 3.90 -22.24 -18.59
C GLU A 70 5.34 -22.08 -19.11
N VAL A 71 5.91 -20.88 -18.97
CA VAL A 71 7.20 -20.52 -19.60
C VAL A 71 8.36 -20.59 -18.60
N TYR A 72 8.14 -20.13 -17.38
CA TYR A 72 9.20 -19.99 -16.36
C TYR A 72 9.09 -21.05 -15.24
N GLY A 73 8.01 -21.83 -15.22
CA GLY A 73 7.85 -23.00 -14.36
C GLY A 73 6.60 -22.96 -13.48
N VAL A 74 6.09 -24.17 -13.18
CA VAL A 74 4.81 -24.38 -12.47
C VAL A 74 4.73 -23.72 -11.10
N GLN A 75 5.87 -23.46 -10.45
CA GLN A 75 5.94 -22.78 -9.16
C GLN A 75 5.31 -21.38 -9.20
N TYR A 76 5.33 -20.68 -10.33
CA TYR A 76 4.68 -19.38 -10.46
C TYR A 76 3.15 -19.49 -10.47
N ALA A 77 2.61 -20.54 -11.10
CA ALA A 77 1.18 -20.83 -11.04
C ALA A 77 0.73 -21.25 -9.63
N GLU A 78 1.58 -21.98 -8.89
CA GLU A 78 1.32 -22.32 -7.49
C GLU A 78 1.26 -21.07 -6.59
N VAL A 79 2.18 -20.12 -6.78
CA VAL A 79 2.16 -18.86 -6.03
C VAL A 79 0.96 -17.99 -6.45
N ALA A 80 0.57 -18.00 -7.73
CA ALA A 80 -0.62 -17.30 -8.20
C ALA A 80 -1.92 -17.79 -7.54
N ALA A 81 -1.97 -19.07 -7.14
CA ALA A 81 -3.10 -19.66 -6.43
C ALA A 81 -3.18 -19.23 -4.95
N ILE A 82 -2.19 -18.51 -4.42
CA ILE A 82 -2.21 -17.97 -3.05
C ILE A 82 -3.19 -16.79 -3.00
N GLY A 83 -4.44 -17.09 -2.67
CA GLY A 83 -5.48 -16.11 -2.39
C GLY A 83 -5.60 -15.76 -0.91
N PRO A 84 -6.28 -14.64 -0.58
CA PRO A 84 -6.65 -14.34 0.81
C PRO A 84 -7.67 -15.37 1.31
N ILE A 85 -7.50 -15.82 2.56
CA ILE A 85 -8.39 -16.82 3.20
C ILE A 85 -9.77 -16.21 3.53
N ASP A 86 -9.82 -14.89 3.73
CA ASP A 86 -11.01 -14.10 4.07
C ASP A 86 -10.80 -12.64 3.62
N PRO A 87 -11.82 -11.76 3.64
CA PRO A 87 -11.69 -10.38 3.18
C PRO A 87 -11.04 -9.43 4.22
N SER A 88 -10.45 -9.95 5.29
CA SER A 88 -9.75 -9.10 6.27
C SER A 88 -8.49 -8.48 5.66
N LEU A 89 -8.13 -7.30 6.16
CA LEU A 89 -6.93 -6.58 5.71
C LEU A 89 -5.66 -7.42 5.94
N GLU A 90 -5.59 -8.14 7.05
CA GLU A 90 -4.46 -9.01 7.39
C GLU A 90 -4.32 -10.18 6.41
N ALA A 91 -5.44 -10.81 6.02
CA ALA A 91 -5.43 -11.88 5.03
C ALA A 91 -5.01 -11.36 3.65
N LEU A 92 -5.50 -10.18 3.26
CA LEU A 92 -5.08 -9.51 2.02
C LEU A 92 -3.58 -9.18 2.02
N ASP A 93 -3.04 -8.69 3.13
CA ASP A 93 -1.62 -8.36 3.27
C ASP A 93 -0.73 -9.59 3.25
N ARG A 94 -1.13 -10.69 3.89
CA ARG A 94 -0.39 -11.95 3.84
C ARG A 94 -0.32 -12.51 2.41
N ALA A 95 -1.45 -12.52 1.70
CA ALA A 95 -1.48 -12.94 0.30
C ALA A 95 -0.61 -12.03 -0.57
N ASN A 96 -0.72 -10.70 -0.38
CA ASN A 96 0.10 -9.72 -1.09
C ASN A 96 1.60 -9.95 -0.90
N ALA A 97 2.03 -10.20 0.34
CA ALA A 97 3.43 -10.45 0.65
C ALA A 97 3.97 -11.72 -0.04
N ALA A 98 3.16 -12.78 -0.12
CA ALA A 98 3.53 -13.99 -0.85
C ALA A 98 3.62 -13.74 -2.37
N LEU A 99 2.59 -13.11 -2.94
CA LEU A 99 2.53 -12.77 -4.36
C LEU A 99 3.67 -11.85 -4.79
N ARG A 100 4.00 -10.82 -4.00
CA ARG A 100 5.12 -9.91 -4.28
C ARG A 100 6.47 -10.62 -4.29
N ARG A 101 6.70 -11.58 -3.39
CA ARG A 101 7.91 -12.41 -3.43
C ARG A 101 7.98 -13.25 -4.71
N GLY A 102 6.85 -13.83 -5.13
CA GLY A 102 6.76 -14.53 -6.41
C GLY A 102 7.04 -13.62 -7.60
N LEU A 103 6.50 -12.40 -7.61
CA LEU A 103 6.70 -11.42 -8.67
C LEU A 103 8.16 -10.97 -8.78
N ILE A 104 8.84 -10.79 -7.64
CA ILE A 104 10.29 -10.48 -7.62
C ILE A 104 11.08 -11.62 -8.24
N ALA A 105 10.85 -12.86 -7.80
CA ALA A 105 11.54 -14.03 -8.35
C ALA A 105 11.28 -14.22 -9.85
N LEU A 106 10.04 -13.99 -10.30
CA LEU A 106 9.70 -14.00 -11.71
C LEU A 106 10.46 -12.91 -12.47
N HIS A 107 10.53 -11.70 -11.92
CA HIS A 107 11.20 -10.59 -12.57
C HIS A 107 12.71 -10.87 -12.75
N GLU A 108 13.35 -11.43 -11.73
CA GLU A 108 14.75 -11.88 -11.81
C GLU A 108 14.94 -12.95 -12.91
N ALA A 109 14.02 -13.92 -13.03
CA ALA A 109 14.08 -14.95 -14.06
C ALA A 109 13.89 -14.37 -15.48
N VAL A 110 12.95 -13.42 -15.63
CA VAL A 110 12.68 -12.69 -16.88
C VAL A 110 13.89 -11.87 -17.32
N GLU A 111 14.54 -11.17 -16.39
CA GLU A 111 15.77 -10.41 -16.66
C GLU A 111 16.91 -11.32 -17.11
N ASN A 112 17.11 -12.45 -16.42
CA ASN A 112 18.12 -13.44 -16.77
C ASN A 112 17.87 -14.08 -18.14
N ALA A 113 16.61 -14.26 -18.54
CA ALA A 113 16.22 -14.80 -19.84
C ALA A 113 16.27 -13.75 -20.97
N GLY A 114 16.40 -12.45 -20.65
CA GLY A 114 16.36 -11.38 -21.64
C GLY A 114 14.97 -11.16 -22.26
N ASP A 115 13.88 -11.57 -21.60
CA ASP A 115 12.52 -11.39 -22.09
C ASP A 115 12.04 -9.95 -21.86
N LEU A 116 12.40 -9.08 -22.82
CA LEU A 116 12.06 -7.65 -22.79
C LEU A 116 10.55 -7.37 -22.87
N ALA A 117 9.75 -8.29 -23.41
CA ALA A 117 8.31 -8.10 -23.45
C ALA A 117 7.73 -8.22 -22.05
N ARG A 118 8.05 -9.31 -21.34
CA ARG A 118 7.54 -9.57 -19.99
C ARG A 118 8.13 -8.63 -18.96
N HIS A 119 9.41 -8.24 -19.10
CA HIS A 119 10.04 -7.23 -18.25
C HIS A 119 9.23 -5.91 -18.28
N ARG A 120 8.88 -5.41 -19.47
CA ARG A 120 8.08 -4.19 -19.61
C ARG A 120 6.69 -4.32 -18.98
N THR A 121 6.04 -5.48 -19.12
CA THR A 121 4.77 -5.75 -18.45
C THR A 121 4.89 -5.67 -16.93
N ILE A 122 5.92 -6.28 -16.34
CA ILE A 122 6.16 -6.26 -14.89
C ILE A 122 6.46 -4.83 -14.40
N VAL A 123 7.30 -4.08 -15.12
CA VAL A 123 7.61 -2.68 -14.78
C VAL A 123 6.36 -1.80 -14.87
N ALA A 124 5.52 -1.98 -15.89
CA ALA A 124 4.26 -1.26 -16.00
C ALA A 124 3.33 -1.57 -14.82
N LEU A 125 3.24 -2.84 -14.42
CA LEU A 125 2.47 -3.27 -13.25
C LEU A 125 2.97 -2.57 -11.97
N TYR A 126 4.29 -2.45 -11.76
CA TYR A 126 4.82 -1.70 -10.62
C TYR A 126 4.37 -0.24 -10.61
N GLY A 127 4.33 0.41 -11.78
CA GLY A 127 3.80 1.77 -11.92
C GLY A 127 2.33 1.86 -11.53
N GLU A 128 1.52 0.93 -12.01
CA GLU A 128 0.10 0.86 -11.66
C GLU A 128 -0.15 0.60 -10.17
N MET A 129 0.67 -0.25 -9.54
CA MET A 129 0.63 -0.52 -8.11
C MET A 129 0.97 0.73 -7.30
N ALA A 130 1.98 1.49 -7.72
CA ALA A 130 2.36 2.74 -7.07
C ALA A 130 1.25 3.79 -7.19
N GLU A 131 0.66 3.95 -8.37
CA GLU A 131 -0.40 4.93 -8.62
C GLU A 131 -1.64 4.65 -7.76
N ARG A 132 -2.07 3.38 -7.68
CA ARG A 132 -3.25 3.00 -6.88
C ARG A 132 -3.05 3.12 -5.37
N ARG A 133 -1.80 3.08 -4.90
CA ARG A 133 -1.45 3.31 -3.49
C ARG A 133 -1.11 4.77 -3.19
N ARG A 134 -1.20 5.68 -4.17
CA ARG A 134 -0.89 7.09 -3.95
C ARG A 134 -1.90 7.69 -2.98
N LEU A 135 -1.37 8.35 -1.95
CA LEU A 135 -2.14 9.25 -1.11
C LEU A 135 -1.91 10.68 -1.59
N ASP A 136 -3.00 11.41 -1.76
CA ASP A 136 -2.96 12.76 -2.30
C ASP A 136 -2.85 13.75 -1.13
N LEU A 137 -1.76 14.51 -1.11
CA LEU A 137 -1.57 15.53 -0.08
C LEU A 137 -2.54 16.69 -0.30
N PRO A 138 -3.23 17.17 0.75
CA PRO A 138 -3.98 18.41 0.66
C PRO A 138 -3.03 19.58 0.40
N PRO A 139 -3.53 20.70 -0.15
CA PRO A 139 -2.74 21.93 -0.20
C PRO A 139 -2.30 22.29 1.22
N LEU A 140 -0.99 22.31 1.45
CA LEU A 140 -0.44 22.71 2.73
C LEU A 140 -0.67 24.22 2.90
N PRO A 141 -1.08 24.70 4.10
CA PRO A 141 -1.23 26.12 4.33
C PRO A 141 0.11 26.81 4.03
N ALA A 142 0.06 27.89 3.23
CA ALA A 142 1.22 28.69 2.93
C ALA A 142 1.85 29.19 4.24
N ARG A 143 3.19 29.12 4.32
CA ARG A 143 3.95 29.71 5.42
C ARG A 143 3.79 31.22 5.44
#